data_AF-A0AAF0HUQ4-F1
#
_entry.id   AF-A0AAF0HUQ4-F1
#
_cell.length_a   1.000
_cell.length_b   1.000
_cell.length_c   1.000
_cell.angle_alpha   90.00
_cell.angle_beta   90.00
_cell.angle_gamma   90.00
#
_symmetry.space_group_name_H-M   'P 1'
#
loop_
_entity.id
_entity.type
_entity.pdbx_description
1 polymer ?
#
loop_
_entity_poly.entity_id
_entity_poly.type
_entity_poly.pdbx_seq_one_letter_code
_entity_poly.pdbx_strand_id
1 'polypeptide(L)'
;MSDIINIPGTEKIVEWFGYMPNFHDSEVEEIILRRDPEASFFSLICWRSSVPISGSDVYNREKEVVVVFRIGGISQINLNDWNHQNVLSKVEISKTDDGYRIDLLANFGLDGFIVADDVSVSLRHS
;
A
#
# COMPACT_ATOMS: atom_id res chain seq x y z
N MET A 1 3.60 -9.72 13.04
CA MET A 1 4.17 -9.77 11.69
C MET A 1 3.01 -9.40 10.78
N SER A 2 3.11 -8.29 10.04
CA SER A 2 2.05 -7.92 9.08
C SER A 2 2.21 -8.87 7.89
N ASP A 3 1.37 -9.90 7.86
CA ASP A 3 1.30 -10.82 6.75
C ASP A 3 0.67 -10.05 5.60
N ILE A 4 1.46 -9.36 4.76
CA ILE A 4 1.02 -9.19 3.37
C ILE A 4 0.93 -10.61 2.84
N ILE A 5 -0.27 -11.16 2.99
CA ILE A 5 -0.69 -12.45 2.50
C ILE A 5 -0.30 -12.50 1.03
N ASN A 6 0.01 -13.70 0.56
CA ASN A 6 0.47 -14.04 -0.77
C ASN A 6 -0.60 -13.70 -1.83
N ILE A 7 -0.93 -12.40 -1.99
CA ILE A 7 -1.86 -11.87 -2.97
C ILE A 7 -1.12 -11.74 -4.31
N PRO A 8 -1.81 -11.87 -5.45
CA PRO A 8 -1.18 -11.83 -6.75
C PRO A 8 -0.36 -10.56 -6.98
N GLY A 9 0.87 -10.71 -7.48
CA GLY A 9 1.79 -9.61 -7.81
C GLY A 9 2.78 -9.25 -6.71
N THR A 10 2.63 -9.82 -5.50
CA THR A 10 3.57 -9.61 -4.38
C THR A 10 4.98 -10.09 -4.72
N GLU A 11 5.12 -11.07 -5.59
CA GLU A 11 6.42 -11.54 -6.08
C GLU A 11 7.24 -10.43 -6.75
N LYS A 12 6.58 -9.54 -7.52
CA LYS A 12 7.24 -8.41 -8.18
C LYS A 12 7.62 -7.32 -7.18
N ILE A 13 6.82 -7.15 -6.12
CA ILE A 13 7.16 -6.25 -5.01
C ILE A 13 8.45 -6.74 -4.35
N VAL A 14 8.50 -8.02 -3.97
CA VAL A 14 9.70 -8.61 -3.34
C VAL A 14 10.91 -8.56 -4.26
N GLU A 15 10.74 -8.82 -5.57
CA GLU A 15 11.82 -8.71 -6.55
C GLU A 15 12.42 -7.29 -6.60
N TRP A 16 11.58 -6.25 -6.56
CA TRP A 16 12.04 -4.86 -6.64
C TRP A 16 12.66 -4.35 -5.33
N PHE A 17 12.01 -4.63 -4.19
CA PHE A 17 12.48 -4.18 -2.87
C PHE A 17 13.60 -5.05 -2.31
N GLY A 18 13.65 -6.34 -2.68
CA GLY A 18 14.52 -7.36 -2.09
C GLY A 18 13.97 -7.96 -0.78
N TYR A 19 12.82 -7.48 -0.32
CA TYR A 19 12.10 -7.93 0.87
C TYR A 19 10.62 -7.56 0.72
N MET A 20 9.76 -8.07 1.59
CA MET A 20 8.36 -7.63 1.65
C MET A 20 8.27 -6.31 2.44
N PRO A 21 7.96 -5.16 1.81
CA PRO A 21 7.84 -3.90 2.53
C PRO A 21 6.55 -3.89 3.36
N ASN A 22 6.58 -3.23 4.52
CA ASN A 22 5.37 -2.87 5.27
C ASN A 22 4.76 -1.53 4.80
N PHE A 23 5.39 -0.88 3.82
CA PHE A 23 5.05 0.43 3.29
C PHE A 23 5.12 1.58 4.31
N HIS A 24 5.99 1.46 5.32
CA HIS A 24 6.33 2.57 6.21
C HIS A 24 6.89 3.75 5.41
N ASP A 25 6.45 4.96 5.77
CA ASP A 25 6.75 6.23 5.10
C ASP A 25 6.31 6.31 3.64
N SER A 26 5.46 5.41 3.15
CA SER A 26 4.85 5.55 1.82
C SER A 26 3.79 6.64 1.81
N GLU A 27 3.59 7.28 0.65
CA GLU A 27 2.56 8.30 0.48
C GLU A 27 1.45 7.79 -0.44
N VAL A 28 0.19 7.96 -0.04
CA VAL A 28 -0.95 7.60 -0.88
C VAL A 28 -1.11 8.65 -1.97
N GLU A 29 -0.88 8.23 -3.22
CA GLU A 29 -0.91 9.09 -4.39
C GLU A 29 -2.34 9.30 -4.90
N GLU A 30 -3.09 8.22 -5.05
CA GLU A 30 -4.48 8.27 -5.51
C GLU A 30 -5.33 7.16 -4.91
N ILE A 31 -6.64 7.43 -4.78
CA ILE A 31 -7.68 6.43 -4.54
C ILE A 31 -8.78 6.65 -5.59
N ILE A 32 -9.07 5.60 -6.34
CA ILE A 32 -10.10 5.58 -7.38
C ILE A 32 -11.16 4.56 -6.98
N LEU A 33 -12.35 5.03 -6.58
CA LEU A 33 -13.48 4.18 -6.23
C LEU A 33 -14.45 4.08 -7.41
N ARG A 34 -14.72 2.86 -7.85
CA ARG A 34 -15.66 2.55 -8.95
C ARG A 34 -16.78 1.67 -8.44
N ARG A 35 -17.94 1.75 -9.10
CA ARG A 35 -19.07 0.85 -8.81
C ARG A 35 -18.80 -0.52 -9.43
N ASP A 36 -19.17 -1.56 -8.70
CA ASP A 36 -19.19 -2.94 -9.18
C ASP A 36 -19.92 -3.05 -10.54
N PRO A 37 -19.40 -3.81 -11.52
CA PRO A 37 -18.28 -4.76 -11.45
C PRO A 37 -16.88 -4.17 -11.71
N GLU A 38 -16.75 -2.85 -11.85
CA GLU A 38 -15.47 -2.22 -12.16
C GLU A 38 -14.55 -2.21 -10.95
N ALA A 39 -13.28 -2.57 -11.17
CA ALA A 39 -12.28 -2.56 -10.11
C ALA A 39 -11.96 -1.12 -9.63
N SER A 40 -11.77 -1.00 -8.33
CA SER A 40 -11.24 0.20 -7.66
C SER A 40 -9.73 0.06 -7.48
N PHE A 41 -9.05 1.18 -7.19
CA PHE A 41 -7.61 1.22 -7.05
C PHE A 41 -7.18 2.17 -5.95
N PHE A 42 -6.04 1.88 -5.31
CA PHE A 42 -5.23 2.92 -4.70
C PHE A 42 -3.76 2.70 -5.04
N SER A 43 -2.96 3.75 -4.98
CA SER A 43 -1.53 3.65 -5.24
C SER A 43 -0.71 4.34 -4.16
N LEU A 44 0.48 3.79 -3.94
CA LEU A 44 1.45 4.28 -2.97
C LEU A 44 2.73 4.66 -3.68
N ILE A 45 3.18 5.90 -3.50
CA ILE A 45 4.55 6.28 -3.80
C ILE A 45 5.43 5.68 -2.70
N CYS A 46 6.37 4.84 -3.13
CA CYS A 46 7.27 4.13 -2.24
C CYS A 46 8.72 4.42 -2.62
N TRP A 47 9.59 4.41 -1.61
CA TRP A 47 11.02 4.61 -1.79
C TRP A 47 11.80 3.37 -1.34
N ARG A 48 12.85 3.03 -2.09
CA ARG A 48 13.88 2.11 -1.60
C ARG A 48 14.97 2.94 -0.91
N SER A 49 15.07 2.78 0.40
CA SER A 49 16.18 3.32 1.19
C SER A 49 17.42 2.45 1.00
N SER A 50 18.59 3.06 0.77
CA SER A 50 19.86 2.35 0.95
C SER A 50 20.29 2.32 2.40
N VAL A 51 21.22 1.40 2.72
CA VAL A 51 21.83 1.26 4.04
C VAL A 51 22.33 2.63 4.53
N PRO A 52 22.10 3.01 5.81
CA PRO A 52 22.53 4.30 6.32
C PRO A 52 24.02 4.52 6.08
N ILE A 53 24.37 5.72 5.59
CA ILE A 53 25.77 6.14 5.52
C ILE A 53 26.27 6.16 6.97
N SER A 54 27.35 5.40 7.24
CA SER A 54 27.77 5.06 8.60
C SER A 54 27.73 6.26 9.56
N GLY A 55 26.96 6.14 10.64
CA GLY A 55 26.88 7.14 11.71
C GLY A 55 25.81 8.22 11.55
N SER A 56 24.90 8.10 10.57
CA SER A 56 23.73 8.97 10.45
C SER A 56 22.44 8.16 10.33
N ASP A 57 21.35 8.61 10.96
CA ASP A 57 19.99 8.07 10.78
C ASP A 57 19.35 8.55 9.45
N VAL A 58 20.17 9.06 8.52
CA VAL A 58 19.72 9.61 7.25
C VAL A 58 19.77 8.52 6.20
N TYR A 59 18.61 8.03 5.81
CA TYR A 59 18.44 7.13 4.68
C TYR A 59 18.34 7.95 3.39
N ASN A 60 19.22 7.66 2.43
CA ASN A 60 19.07 8.22 1.08
C ASN A 60 17.94 7.48 0.36
N ARG A 61 16.93 8.23 -0.12
CA ARG A 61 15.88 7.72 -0.99
C ARG A 61 16.46 7.55 -2.40
N GLU A 62 16.84 6.33 -2.76
CA GLU A 62 17.58 6.09 -4.01
C GLU A 62 16.69 5.88 -5.22
N LYS A 63 15.53 5.24 -5.03
CA LYS A 63 14.62 4.87 -6.12
C LYS A 63 13.18 4.99 -5.67
N GLU A 64 12.36 5.59 -6.53
CA GLU A 64 10.92 5.70 -6.39
C GLU A 64 10.22 4.62 -7.22
N VAL A 65 9.13 4.07 -6.69
CA VAL A 65 8.21 3.21 -7.44
C VAL A 65 6.79 3.45 -6.94
N VAL A 66 5.82 3.33 -7.83
CA VAL A 66 4.42 3.37 -7.46
C VAL A 66 3.90 1.94 -7.33
N VAL A 67 3.42 1.58 -6.14
CA VAL A 67 2.76 0.30 -5.88
C VAL A 67 1.26 0.51 -6.03
N VAL A 68 0.64 -0.19 -6.99
CA VAL A 68 -0.79 -0.05 -7.30
C VAL A 68 -1.53 -1.28 -6.80
N PHE A 69 -2.51 -1.04 -5.93
CA PHE A 69 -3.44 -2.03 -5.44
C PHE A 69 -4.70 -1.99 -6.29
N ARG A 70 -5.07 -3.13 -6.88
CA ARG A 70 -6.36 -3.34 -7.55
C ARG A 70 -7.30 -4.05 -6.58
N ILE A 71 -8.51 -3.53 -6.45
CA ILE A 71 -9.52 -3.99 -5.49
C ILE A 71 -10.83 -4.28 -6.21
N GLY A 72 -11.35 -5.50 -6.09
CA GLY A 72 -12.64 -5.93 -6.63
C GLY A 72 -13.60 -6.36 -5.52
N GLY A 73 -14.91 -6.12 -5.72
CA GLY A 73 -15.94 -6.55 -4.77
C GLY A 73 -15.84 -5.84 -3.41
N ILE A 74 -15.73 -4.49 -3.40
CA ILE A 74 -15.69 -3.75 -2.13
C ILE A 74 -17.04 -3.88 -1.41
N SER A 75 -17.02 -4.45 -0.20
CA SER A 75 -18.20 -4.63 0.65
C SER A 75 -18.30 -3.58 1.75
N GLN A 76 -17.15 -3.08 2.24
CA GLN A 76 -17.09 -2.03 3.26
C GLN A 76 -15.91 -1.11 3.02
N ILE A 77 -16.11 0.18 3.31
CA ILE A 77 -15.06 1.18 3.24
C ILE A 77 -15.23 2.20 4.37
N ASN A 78 -14.11 2.55 4.99
CA ASN A 78 -14.02 3.69 5.89
C ASN A 78 -12.69 4.37 5.59
N LEU A 79 -12.73 5.60 5.08
CA LEU A 79 -11.54 6.40 4.78
C LEU A 79 -11.78 7.78 5.38
N ASN A 80 -10.85 8.24 6.21
CA ASN A 80 -10.95 9.53 6.88
C ASN A 80 -9.68 10.34 6.65
N ASP A 81 -9.77 11.64 6.93
CA ASP A 81 -8.61 12.54 7.04
C ASP A 81 -7.73 12.68 5.78
N TRP A 82 -8.25 12.27 4.61
CA TRP A 82 -7.62 12.56 3.32
C TRP A 82 -7.40 14.06 3.17
N ASN A 83 -6.14 14.45 2.98
CA ASN A 83 -5.78 15.85 2.80
C ASN A 83 -4.57 16.02 1.86
N HIS A 84 -3.87 17.15 1.96
CA HIS A 84 -2.73 17.52 1.11
C HIS A 84 -1.45 16.69 1.36
N GLN A 85 -1.43 15.88 2.41
CA GLN A 85 -0.34 14.94 2.72
C GLN A 85 -0.96 13.67 3.32
N ASN A 86 -0.63 12.49 2.77
CA ASN A 86 -1.22 11.21 3.18
C ASN A 86 -0.12 10.16 3.35
N VAL A 87 0.64 10.26 4.45
CA VAL A 87 1.78 9.39 4.74
C VAL A 87 1.36 8.24 5.65
N LEU A 88 1.68 7.02 5.25
CA LEU A 88 1.34 5.81 5.98
C LEU A 88 2.47 5.37 6.92
N SER A 89 2.07 4.92 8.10
CA SER A 89 2.92 4.18 9.04
C SER A 89 3.12 2.73 8.58
N LYS A 90 2.06 2.12 8.03
CA LYS A 90 2.07 0.79 7.40
C LYS A 90 0.79 0.56 6.60
N VAL A 91 0.84 -0.42 5.70
CA VAL A 91 -0.36 -1.11 5.19
C VAL A 91 -0.39 -2.51 5.77
N GLU A 92 -1.54 -2.89 6.31
CA GLU A 92 -1.78 -4.24 6.81
C GLU A 92 -2.90 -4.89 6.02
N ILE A 93 -2.65 -6.10 5.53
CA ILE A 93 -3.65 -6.88 4.78
C ILE A 93 -3.91 -8.14 5.56
N SER A 94 -5.18 -8.40 5.86
CA SER A 94 -5.60 -9.62 6.56
C SER A 94 -6.65 -10.35 5.74
N LYS A 95 -6.67 -11.68 5.83
CA LYS A 95 -7.68 -12.50 5.21
C LYS A 95 -8.91 -12.52 6.11
N THR A 96 -10.08 -12.33 5.52
CA THR A 96 -11.37 -12.48 6.19
C THR A 96 -12.09 -13.72 5.66
N ASP A 97 -13.24 -14.07 6.22
CA ASP A 97 -14.06 -15.17 5.72
C ASP A 97 -14.55 -14.90 4.27
N ASP A 98 -14.76 -13.63 3.93
CA ASP A 98 -15.33 -13.19 2.66
C ASP A 98 -14.28 -12.61 1.68
N GLY A 99 -13.01 -12.55 2.05
CA GLY A 99 -11.96 -12.00 1.18
C GLY A 99 -10.79 -11.41 1.97
N TYR A 100 -10.63 -10.09 1.87
CA TYR A 100 -9.51 -9.35 2.43
C TYR A 100 -9.97 -8.07 3.13
N ARG A 101 -9.25 -7.71 4.18
CA ARG A 101 -9.30 -6.38 4.79
C ARG A 101 -7.94 -5.72 4.64
N ILE A 102 -7.93 -4.52 4.08
CA ILE A 102 -6.76 -3.67 3.91
C ILE A 102 -6.89 -2.51 4.89
N ASP A 103 -6.02 -2.43 5.88
CA ASP A 103 -5.93 -1.32 6.82
C ASP A 103 -4.81 -0.37 6.37
N LEU A 104 -5.16 0.90 6.17
CA LEU A 104 -4.26 2.01 5.83
C LEU A 104 -4.05 2.83 7.10
N LEU A 105 -2.88 2.69 7.72
CA LEU A 105 -2.63 3.29 9.03
C LEU A 105 -1.76 4.52 8.88
N ALA A 106 -2.30 5.68 9.22
CA ALA A 106 -1.66 6.95 8.99
C ALA A 106 -0.48 7.20 9.96
N ASN A 107 0.61 7.75 9.44
CA ASN A 107 1.44 8.68 10.20
C ASN A 107 0.86 10.10 10.11
N PHE A 108 0.29 10.46 8.95
CA PHE A 108 -0.37 11.74 8.71
C PHE A 108 -1.42 11.62 7.59
N GLY A 109 -2.59 12.24 7.78
CA GLY A 109 -3.66 12.27 6.78
C GLY A 109 -4.45 10.97 6.73
N LEU A 110 -4.59 10.40 5.53
CA LEU A 110 -5.47 9.26 5.28
C LEU A 110 -5.28 8.11 6.27
N ASP A 111 -6.35 7.78 6.99
CA ASP A 111 -6.47 6.59 7.84
C ASP A 111 -7.78 5.83 7.53
N GLY A 112 -7.75 4.51 7.66
CA GLY A 112 -8.96 3.70 7.61
C GLY A 112 -8.75 2.31 7.01
N PHE A 113 -9.80 1.77 6.36
CA PHE A 113 -9.77 0.43 5.81
C PHE A 113 -10.69 0.23 4.60
N ILE A 114 -10.39 -0.83 3.84
CA ILE A 114 -11.21 -1.34 2.74
C ILE A 114 -11.38 -2.85 2.94
N VAL A 115 -12.63 -3.35 2.87
CA VAL A 115 -12.95 -4.78 2.84
C VAL A 115 -13.40 -5.15 1.43
N ALA A 116 -12.81 -6.19 0.86
CA ALA A 116 -13.02 -6.57 -0.53
C ALA A 116 -12.79 -8.06 -0.78
N ASP A 117 -13.44 -8.60 -1.81
CA ASP A 117 -13.35 -10.01 -2.18
C ASP A 117 -12.03 -10.36 -2.89
N ASP A 118 -11.53 -9.42 -3.70
CA ASP A 118 -10.35 -9.61 -4.56
C ASP A 118 -9.35 -8.46 -4.40
N VAL A 119 -8.08 -8.80 -4.18
CA VAL A 119 -6.97 -7.85 -4.07
C VAL A 119 -5.76 -8.37 -4.83
N SER A 120 -5.16 -7.52 -5.65
CA SER A 120 -3.85 -7.78 -6.28
C SER A 120 -3.01 -6.52 -6.32
N VAL A 121 -1.70 -6.70 -6.51
CA VAL A 121 -0.74 -5.59 -6.58
C VAL A 121 0.06 -5.61 -7.87
N SER A 122 0.51 -4.43 -8.27
CA SER A 122 1.43 -4.27 -9.40
C SER A 122 2.36 -3.08 -9.16
N LEU A 123 3.43 -3.00 -9.95
CA LEU A 123 4.33 -1.87 -9.96
C LEU A 123 4.08 -1.00 -11.20
N ARG A 124 4.05 0.31 -10.98
CA ARG A 124 4.11 1.33 -12.02
C ARG A 124 5.41 2.11 -11.82
N HIS A 125 6.21 2.20 -12.89
CA HIS A 125 7.37 3.07 -12.91
C HIS A 125 6.93 4.48 -13.29
N SER A 126 7.46 5.48 -12.58
CA SER A 126 7.35 6.91 -12.91
C SER A 126 8.12 7.23 -14.19
#